data_AF-A0AAC9YA27-F1
#
_entry.id   AF-A0AAC9YA27-F1
#
_cell.length_a   1.000
_cell.length_b   1.000
_cell.length_c   1.000
_cell.angle_alpha   90.00
_cell.angle_beta   90.00
_cell.angle_gamma   90.00
#
_symmetry.space_group_name_H-M   'P 1'
#
loop_
_entity.id
_entity.type
_entity.pdbx_description
1 polymer ?
#
loop_
_entity_poly.entity_id
_entity_poly.type
_entity_poly.pdbx_seq_one_letter_code
_entity_poly.pdbx_strand_id
1 'polypeptide(L)'
;MNVIDSLEMTRSELVEEVHAIPVERLTQKPAGGGWSVMEILEHLSLLEARIVQGIQASLLAPERGDLRPAPLELVKDRSRKLQAPSQAEPSGRFHTLADALEALNGVRQSTLEALASSIGTDAMDSHGFDHPAFGPMSAKQWVELIPLHEARHLDQIREVAAGLQSGS
;
A
#
# COMPACT_ATOMS: atom_id res chain seq x y z
N MET A 1 -10.77 -2.85 -15.99
CA MET A 1 -10.42 -1.74 -15.09
C MET A 1 -8.93 -1.53 -15.22
N ASN A 2 -8.46 -0.32 -15.50
CA ASN A 2 -7.03 -0.06 -15.59
C ASN A 2 -6.44 0.15 -14.18
N VAL A 3 -5.11 0.20 -14.04
CA VAL A 3 -4.47 0.29 -12.72
C VAL A 3 -4.74 1.61 -12.00
N ILE A 4 -4.95 2.71 -12.74
CA ILE A 4 -5.31 4.02 -12.15
C ILE A 4 -6.71 3.95 -11.54
N ASP A 5 -7.67 3.37 -12.26
CA ASP A 5 -9.02 3.16 -11.73
C ASP A 5 -8.96 2.29 -10.45
N SER A 6 -8.11 1.25 -10.44
CA SER A 6 -7.94 0.38 -9.27
C SER A 6 -7.32 1.11 -8.07
N LEU A 7 -6.34 2.00 -8.29
CA LEU A 7 -5.79 2.84 -7.23
C LEU A 7 -6.90 3.69 -6.60
N GLU A 8 -7.63 4.46 -7.40
CA GLU A 8 -8.67 5.37 -6.92
C GLU A 8 -9.81 4.64 -6.22
N MET A 9 -10.31 3.55 -6.81
CA MET A 9 -11.39 2.75 -6.23
C MET A 9 -10.99 2.17 -4.87
N THR A 10 -9.82 1.54 -4.77
CA THR A 10 -9.38 0.91 -3.52
C THR A 10 -9.17 1.94 -2.41
N ARG A 11 -8.70 3.14 -2.76
CA ARG A 11 -8.56 4.24 -1.80
C ARG A 11 -9.89 4.77 -1.33
N SER A 12 -10.87 4.93 -2.23
CA SER A 12 -12.21 5.36 -1.85
C SER A 12 -12.84 4.39 -0.86
N GLU A 13 -12.77 3.09 -1.15
CA GLU A 13 -13.29 2.04 -0.27
C GLU A 13 -12.59 2.03 1.10
N LEU A 14 -11.26 2.19 1.12
CA LEU A 14 -10.48 2.32 2.35
C LEU A 14 -10.95 3.50 3.21
N VAL A 15 -11.11 4.66 2.57
CA VAL A 15 -11.52 5.90 3.25
C VAL A 15 -12.94 5.77 3.79
N GLU A 16 -13.87 5.20 3.02
CA GLU A 16 -15.25 4.94 3.46
C GLU A 16 -15.30 4.02 4.68
N GLU A 17 -14.56 2.91 4.66
CA GLU A 17 -14.50 1.97 5.78
C GLU A 17 -13.96 2.64 7.05
N VAL A 18 -12.88 3.42 6.93
CA VAL A 18 -12.26 4.08 8.08
C VAL A 18 -13.20 5.12 8.71
N HIS A 19 -13.96 5.87 7.90
CA HIS A 19 -14.94 6.84 8.41
C HIS A 19 -16.11 6.19 9.14
N ALA A 20 -16.41 4.92 8.88
CA ALA A 20 -17.45 4.17 9.59
C ALA A 20 -17.02 3.72 10.99
N ILE A 21 -15.72 3.80 11.32
CA ILE A 21 -15.17 3.38 12.61
C ILE A 21 -15.16 4.57 13.60
N PRO A 22 -15.70 4.42 14.82
CA PRO A 22 -15.61 5.46 15.84
C PRO A 22 -14.16 5.89 16.10
N VAL A 23 -13.92 7.19 16.21
CA VAL A 23 -12.57 7.78 16.31
C VAL A 23 -11.78 7.18 17.47
N GLU A 24 -12.43 6.91 18.61
CA GLU A 24 -11.83 6.36 19.81
C GLU A 24 -11.36 4.91 19.63
N ARG A 25 -11.79 4.24 18.56
CA ARG A 25 -11.42 2.86 18.21
C ARG A 25 -10.29 2.78 17.19
N LEU A 26 -9.98 3.86 16.48
CA LEU A 26 -8.97 3.86 15.41
C LEU A 26 -7.55 3.52 15.91
N THR A 27 -7.24 3.87 17.15
CA THR A 27 -5.94 3.59 17.81
C THR A 27 -5.94 2.30 18.62
N GLN A 28 -7.10 1.63 18.77
CA GLN A 28 -7.20 0.39 19.51
C GLN A 28 -6.61 -0.77 18.71
N LYS A 29 -5.76 -1.56 19.38
CA LYS A 29 -5.18 -2.77 18.79
C LYS A 29 -6.13 -3.95 18.96
N PRO A 30 -6.19 -4.89 18.00
CA PRO A 30 -6.95 -6.12 18.16
C PRO A 30 -6.43 -6.97 19.32
N ALA A 31 -7.32 -7.71 19.98
CA ALA A 31 -6.99 -8.52 21.17
C ALA A 31 -5.90 -9.58 20.93
N GLY A 32 -5.78 -10.10 19.70
CA GLY A 32 -4.75 -11.06 19.31
C GLY A 32 -3.38 -10.43 18.99
N GLY A 33 -3.22 -9.12 19.20
CA GLY A 33 -2.05 -8.37 18.77
C GLY A 33 -2.08 -8.05 17.26
N GLY A 34 -1.20 -7.14 16.85
CA GLY A 34 -1.16 -6.61 15.48
C GLY A 34 -1.27 -5.09 15.47
N TRP A 35 -1.55 -4.55 14.29
CA TRP A 35 -1.68 -3.11 14.07
C TRP A 35 -3.12 -2.64 14.30
N SER A 36 -3.25 -1.48 14.91
CA SER A 36 -4.47 -0.67 14.92
C SER A 36 -4.77 -0.12 13.53
N VAL A 37 -5.96 0.46 13.34
CA VAL A 37 -6.33 1.11 12.07
C VAL A 37 -5.35 2.24 11.73
N MET A 38 -5.01 3.09 12.70
CA MET A 38 -4.04 4.19 12.50
C MET A 38 -2.67 3.68 12.05
N GLU A 39 -2.18 2.60 12.64
CA GLU A 39 -0.90 1.99 12.26
C GLU A 39 -0.95 1.37 10.84
N ILE A 40 -2.10 0.82 10.43
CA ILE A 40 -2.30 0.33 9.06
C ILE A 40 -2.26 1.49 8.06
N LEU A 41 -2.93 2.62 8.35
CA LEU A 41 -2.90 3.79 7.47
C LEU A 41 -1.49 4.40 7.36
N GLU A 42 -0.75 4.43 8.47
CA GLU A 42 0.67 4.83 8.48
C GLU A 42 1.50 3.93 7.57
N HIS A 43 1.38 2.61 7.75
CA HIS A 43 2.08 1.63 6.92
C HIS A 43 1.79 1.81 5.42
N LEU A 44 0.52 1.97 5.04
CA LEU A 44 0.12 2.19 3.65
C LEU A 44 0.76 3.46 3.07
N SER A 45 0.72 4.57 3.82
CA SER A 45 1.33 5.84 3.38
C SER A 45 2.83 5.72 3.15
N LEU A 46 3.54 5.02 4.05
CA LEU A 46 4.98 4.83 3.98
C LEU A 46 5.37 3.89 2.84
N LEU A 47 4.64 2.79 2.66
CA LEU A 47 4.96 1.82 1.64
C LEU A 47 4.73 2.38 0.23
N GLU A 48 3.59 3.04 -0.02
CA GLU A 48 3.31 3.67 -1.32
C GLU A 48 4.37 4.72 -1.65
N ALA A 49 4.80 5.52 -0.67
CA ALA A 49 5.82 6.56 -0.86
C ALA A 49 7.18 5.97 -1.29
N ARG A 50 7.53 4.82 -0.72
CA ARG A 50 8.76 4.10 -1.08
C ARG A 50 8.67 3.46 -2.45
N ILE A 51 7.51 2.91 -2.80
CA ILE A 51 7.27 2.32 -4.11
C ILE A 51 7.41 3.40 -5.19
N VAL A 52 6.75 4.56 -5.04
CA VAL A 52 6.83 5.63 -6.04
C VAL A 52 8.26 6.18 -6.18
N GLN A 53 8.98 6.37 -5.06
CA GLN A 53 10.39 6.77 -5.10
C GLN A 53 11.27 5.73 -5.82
N GLY A 54 11.03 4.44 -5.55
CA GLY A 54 11.72 3.34 -6.21
C GLY A 54 11.45 3.29 -7.72
N ILE A 55 10.20 3.51 -8.13
CA ILE A 55 9.81 3.60 -9.54
C ILE A 55 10.57 4.76 -10.21
N GLN A 56 10.47 5.98 -9.66
CA GLN A 56 11.13 7.16 -10.20
C GLN A 56 12.65 6.97 -10.32
N ALA A 57 13.29 6.40 -9.29
CA ALA A 57 14.72 6.11 -9.33
C ALA A 57 15.06 5.05 -10.39
N SER A 58 14.24 4.00 -10.52
CA SER A 58 14.48 2.92 -11.48
C SER A 58 14.39 3.40 -12.93
N LEU A 59 13.49 4.34 -13.23
CA LEU A 59 13.33 4.92 -14.57
C LEU A 59 14.53 5.78 -15.00
N LEU A 60 15.36 6.22 -14.06
CA LEU A 60 16.61 6.94 -14.33
C LEU A 60 17.85 6.02 -14.35
N ALA A 61 17.69 4.78 -13.89
CA ALA A 61 18.74 3.77 -13.90
C ALA A 61 18.77 3.01 -15.24
N PRO A 62 19.84 2.27 -15.57
CA PRO A 62 19.85 1.39 -16.73
C PRO A 62 18.72 0.35 -16.71
N GLU A 63 18.25 -0.05 -17.89
CA GLU A 63 17.31 -1.16 -18.06
C GLU A 63 17.84 -2.46 -17.42
N ARG A 64 16.91 -3.30 -16.98
CA ARG A 64 17.20 -4.57 -16.30
C ARG A 64 16.78 -5.77 -17.15
N GLY A 65 17.76 -6.62 -17.48
CA GLY A 65 17.51 -7.89 -18.19
C GLY A 65 17.10 -9.07 -17.29
N ASP A 66 17.14 -8.90 -15.97
CA ASP A 66 16.89 -9.95 -14.98
C ASP A 66 15.48 -9.92 -14.37
N LEU A 67 14.63 -8.97 -14.78
CA LEU A 67 13.24 -8.86 -14.34
C LEU A 67 12.46 -10.15 -14.60
N ARG A 68 11.58 -10.51 -13.67
CA ARG A 68 10.74 -11.72 -13.75
C ARG A 68 9.30 -11.40 -13.35
N PRO A 69 8.29 -11.99 -14.02
CA PRO A 69 6.90 -11.85 -13.60
C PRO A 69 6.68 -12.32 -12.16
N ALA A 70 6.26 -11.41 -11.29
CA ALA A 70 5.84 -11.72 -9.93
C ALA A 70 4.38 -12.20 -9.87
N PRO A 71 4.06 -13.20 -9.01
CA PRO A 71 2.68 -13.66 -8.78
C PRO A 71 1.94 -12.71 -7.81
N LEU A 72 1.58 -11.52 -8.29
CA LEU A 72 1.07 -10.42 -7.46
C LEU A 72 -0.20 -10.77 -6.65
N GLU A 73 -1.06 -11.65 -7.16
CA GLU A 73 -2.27 -12.09 -6.44
C GLU A 73 -1.97 -12.74 -5.08
N LEU A 74 -0.76 -13.28 -4.88
CA LEU A 74 -0.34 -13.83 -3.57
C LEU A 74 -0.27 -12.76 -2.47
N VAL A 75 -0.26 -11.48 -2.83
CA VAL A 75 -0.27 -10.36 -1.89
C VAL A 75 -1.62 -10.28 -1.16
N LYS A 76 -2.72 -10.71 -1.79
CA LYS A 76 -4.04 -10.73 -1.14
C LYS A 76 -4.18 -11.83 -0.09
N ASP A 77 -3.38 -12.89 -0.17
CA ASP A 77 -3.45 -14.02 0.76
C ASP A 77 -2.99 -13.62 2.17
N ARG A 78 -3.95 -13.28 3.03
CA ARG A 78 -3.74 -12.87 4.43
C ARG A 78 -3.09 -13.95 5.31
N SER A 79 -3.12 -15.21 4.91
CA SER A 79 -2.46 -16.31 5.66
C SER A 79 -0.93 -16.25 5.57
N ARG A 80 -0.40 -15.62 4.51
CA ARG A 80 1.02 -15.40 4.31
C ARG A 80 1.47 -14.18 5.09
N LYS A 81 2.34 -14.39 6.07
CA LYS A 81 2.97 -13.32 6.84
C LYS A 81 4.27 -12.92 6.16
N LEU A 82 4.31 -11.68 5.65
CA LEU A 82 5.56 -11.03 5.27
C LEU A 82 5.85 -9.96 6.33
N GLN A 83 7.11 -9.88 6.77
CA GLN A 83 7.52 -8.75 7.60
C GLN A 83 7.56 -7.50 6.73
N ALA A 84 6.97 -6.41 7.22
CA ALA A 84 7.09 -5.12 6.57
C ALA A 84 8.56 -4.70 6.55
N PRO A 85 9.04 -4.01 5.50
CA PRO A 85 10.34 -3.37 5.55
C PRO A 85 10.39 -2.43 6.76
N SER A 86 11.49 -2.43 7.53
CA SER A 86 11.62 -1.64 8.76
C SER A 86 11.30 -0.15 8.57
N GLN A 87 11.55 0.38 7.37
CA GLN A 87 11.30 1.79 7.03
C GLN A 87 9.84 2.07 6.62
N ALA A 88 9.00 1.05 6.52
CA ALA A 88 7.56 1.15 6.34
C ALA A 88 6.79 0.61 7.55
N GLU A 89 7.47 0.30 8.66
CA GLU A 89 6.79 -0.04 9.91
C GLU A 89 6.19 1.22 10.53
N PRO A 90 4.97 1.13 11.10
CA PRO A 90 4.34 2.25 11.76
C PRO A 90 5.10 2.63 13.04
N SER A 91 5.28 3.93 13.23
CA SER A 91 5.97 4.52 14.37
C SER A 91 5.02 5.27 15.31
N GLY A 92 3.74 5.37 14.95
CA GLY A 92 2.74 6.15 15.69
C GLY A 92 2.82 7.65 15.39
N ARG A 93 3.31 8.04 14.20
CA ARG A 93 3.56 9.45 13.86
C ARG A 93 2.28 10.26 13.57
N PHE A 94 1.18 9.58 13.26
CA PHE A 94 -0.10 10.22 12.98
C PHE A 94 -0.92 10.32 14.26
N HIS A 95 -1.27 11.54 14.66
CA HIS A 95 -2.00 11.78 15.90
C HIS A 95 -3.50 11.90 15.66
N THR A 96 -3.92 12.27 14.45
CA THR A 96 -5.33 12.35 14.07
C THR A 96 -5.61 11.56 12.80
N LEU A 97 -6.88 11.15 12.61
CA LEU A 97 -7.31 10.54 11.36
C LEU A 97 -7.06 11.49 10.16
N ALA A 98 -7.25 12.79 10.35
CA ALA A 98 -7.00 13.77 9.30
C ALA A 98 -5.54 13.75 8.84
N ASP A 99 -4.57 13.66 9.77
CA ASP A 99 -3.14 13.57 9.42
C ASP A 99 -2.84 12.33 8.57
N ALA A 100 -3.44 11.18 8.94
CA ALA A 100 -3.25 9.93 8.22
C ALA A 100 -3.85 9.98 6.81
N LEU A 101 -5.06 10.53 6.68
CA LEU A 101 -5.75 10.68 5.39
C LEU A 101 -5.05 11.70 4.49
N GLU A 102 -4.54 12.81 5.04
CA GLU A 102 -3.75 13.79 4.30
C GLU A 102 -2.47 13.16 3.75
N ALA A 103 -1.76 12.37 4.57
CA ALA A 103 -0.55 11.67 4.12
C ALA A 103 -0.85 10.63 3.02
N LEU A 104 -1.94 9.87 3.17
CA LEU A 104 -2.39 8.93 2.13
C LEU A 104 -2.75 9.65 0.83
N ASN A 105 -3.51 10.75 0.92
CA ASN A 105 -3.86 11.54 -0.25
C ASN A 105 -2.62 12.14 -0.94
N GLY A 106 -1.70 12.71 -0.16
CA GLY A 106 -0.46 13.29 -0.68
C GLY A 106 0.38 12.27 -1.43
N VAL A 107 0.57 11.06 -0.87
CA VAL A 107 1.33 10.01 -1.55
C VAL A 107 0.63 9.47 -2.79
N ARG A 108 -0.71 9.42 -2.81
CA ARG A 108 -1.47 9.05 -4.00
C ARG A 108 -1.27 10.06 -5.12
N GLN A 109 -1.33 11.34 -4.81
CA GLN A 109 -1.08 12.41 -5.80
C GLN A 109 0.33 12.27 -6.38
N SER A 110 1.36 12.10 -5.54
CA SER A 110 2.72 11.84 -6.03
C SER A 110 2.83 10.59 -6.90
N THR A 111 2.08 9.53 -6.56
CA THR A 111 2.01 8.31 -7.37
C THR A 111 1.41 8.60 -8.74
N LEU A 112 0.25 9.26 -8.81
CA LEU A 112 -0.40 9.61 -10.08
C LEU A 112 0.50 10.52 -10.94
N GLU A 113 1.16 11.51 -10.33
CA GLU A 113 2.11 12.40 -11.00
C GLU A 113 3.31 11.63 -11.60
N ALA A 114 3.88 10.69 -10.84
CA ALA A 114 4.99 9.86 -11.31
C ALA A 114 4.58 8.93 -12.47
N LEU A 115 3.32 8.51 -12.50
CA LEU A 115 2.78 7.63 -13.53
C LEU A 115 2.32 8.38 -14.78
N ALA A 116 1.99 9.67 -14.68
CA ALA A 116 1.40 10.44 -15.76
C ALA A 116 2.21 10.42 -17.08
N SER A 117 3.54 10.35 -16.99
CA SER A 117 4.45 10.33 -18.15
C SER A 117 5.02 8.96 -18.48
N SER A 118 4.87 7.96 -17.60
CA SER A 118 5.55 6.67 -17.70
C SER A 118 4.60 5.50 -17.94
N ILE A 119 3.33 5.62 -17.54
CA ILE A 119 2.36 4.53 -17.63
C ILE A 119 2.14 4.08 -19.08
N GLY A 120 2.15 2.76 -19.32
CA GLY A 120 1.95 2.17 -20.64
C GLY A 120 3.14 2.30 -21.61
N THR A 121 4.29 2.81 -21.15
CA THR A 121 5.53 2.83 -21.93
C THR A 121 6.36 1.56 -21.71
N ASP A 122 7.20 1.20 -22.69
CA ASP A 122 8.14 0.06 -22.58
C ASP A 122 9.13 0.23 -21.41
N ALA A 123 9.36 1.47 -20.96
CA ALA A 123 10.20 1.74 -19.79
C ALA A 123 9.63 1.10 -18.51
N MET A 124 8.31 0.99 -18.38
CA MET A 124 7.68 0.36 -17.21
C MET A 124 7.88 -1.15 -17.16
N ASP A 125 8.10 -1.79 -18.32
CA ASP A 125 8.36 -3.22 -18.44
C ASP A 125 9.87 -3.56 -18.35
N SER A 126 10.75 -2.64 -18.76
CA SER A 126 12.21 -2.83 -18.83
C SER A 126 13.00 -2.26 -17.64
N HIS A 127 12.41 -1.38 -16.84
CA HIS A 127 12.98 -0.88 -15.59
C HIS A 127 12.28 -1.49 -14.38
N GLY A 128 12.97 -1.52 -13.24
CA GLY A 128 12.41 -2.05 -12.01
C GLY A 128 13.44 -2.22 -10.90
N PHE A 129 12.99 -2.74 -9.76
CA PHE A 129 13.79 -2.94 -8.56
C PHE A 129 13.32 -4.17 -7.79
N ASP A 130 14.15 -4.64 -6.87
CA ASP A 130 13.91 -5.92 -6.19
C ASP A 130 12.79 -5.80 -5.15
N HIS A 131 11.80 -6.67 -5.26
CA HIS A 131 10.81 -6.90 -4.22
C HIS A 131 11.36 -7.90 -3.19
N PRO A 132 11.24 -7.64 -1.87
CA PRO A 132 11.83 -8.51 -0.83
C PRO A 132 11.44 -9.99 -0.91
N ALA A 133 10.25 -10.29 -1.41
CA ALA A 133 9.74 -11.67 -1.53
C ALA A 133 9.67 -12.20 -2.97
N PHE A 134 9.65 -11.33 -3.98
CA PHE A 134 9.41 -11.73 -5.37
C PHE A 134 10.65 -11.53 -6.25
N GLY A 135 11.72 -10.94 -5.71
CA GLY A 135 12.94 -10.68 -6.45
C GLY A 135 12.77 -9.55 -7.47
N PRO A 136 13.57 -9.55 -8.55
CA PRO A 136 13.56 -8.51 -9.58
C PRO A 136 12.18 -8.33 -10.22
N MET A 137 11.55 -7.18 -9.96
CA MET A 137 10.18 -6.89 -10.40
C MET A 137 10.13 -5.59 -11.19
N SER A 138 9.39 -5.59 -12.31
CA SER A 138 9.30 -4.40 -13.18
C SER A 138 8.55 -3.26 -12.49
N ALA A 139 8.81 -2.03 -12.91
CA ALA A 139 8.12 -0.84 -12.42
C ALA A 139 6.61 -0.97 -12.63
N LYS A 140 6.17 -1.55 -13.75
CA LYS A 140 4.76 -1.88 -14.00
C LYS A 140 4.17 -2.78 -12.92
N GLN A 141 4.83 -3.88 -12.58
CA GLN A 141 4.35 -4.79 -11.54
C GLN A 141 4.37 -4.15 -10.15
N TRP A 142 5.30 -3.22 -9.88
CA TRP A 142 5.27 -2.41 -8.66
C TRP A 142 4.05 -1.49 -8.58
N VAL A 143 3.62 -0.91 -9.70
CA VAL A 143 2.39 -0.10 -9.76
C VAL A 143 1.15 -0.98 -9.57
N GLU A 144 1.09 -2.13 -10.23
CA GLU A 144 0.01 -3.11 -10.07
C GLU A 144 -0.08 -3.65 -8.63
N LEU A 145 1.04 -3.71 -7.90
CA LEU A 145 1.09 -4.15 -6.51
C LEU A 145 0.35 -3.21 -5.55
N ILE A 146 0.41 -1.89 -5.76
CA ILE A 146 -0.10 -0.87 -4.82
C ILE A 146 -1.58 -1.11 -4.47
N PRO A 147 -2.53 -1.18 -5.42
CA PRO A 147 -3.94 -1.37 -5.08
C PRO A 147 -4.21 -2.76 -4.48
N LEU A 148 -3.47 -3.80 -4.86
CA LEU A 148 -3.62 -5.15 -4.28
C LEU A 148 -3.19 -5.17 -2.81
N HIS A 149 -2.12 -4.44 -2.49
CA HIS A 149 -1.63 -4.29 -1.13
C HIS A 149 -2.59 -3.44 -0.28
N GLU A 150 -3.12 -2.35 -0.82
CA GLU A 150 -4.12 -1.52 -0.14
C GLU A 150 -5.40 -2.32 0.15
N ALA A 151 -5.90 -3.09 -0.82
CA ALA A 151 -7.07 -3.97 -0.63
C ALA A 151 -6.83 -5.01 0.48
N ARG A 152 -5.64 -5.62 0.52
CA ARG A 152 -5.24 -6.54 1.60
C ARG A 152 -5.34 -5.88 2.98
N HIS A 153 -5.01 -4.59 3.08
CA HIS A 153 -5.06 -3.85 4.35
C HIS A 153 -6.44 -3.28 4.66
N LEU A 154 -7.26 -2.99 3.66
CA LEU A 154 -8.68 -2.74 3.84
C LEU A 154 -9.37 -3.95 4.50
N ASP A 155 -9.10 -5.16 4.04
CA ASP A 155 -9.62 -6.37 4.69
C ASP A 155 -9.13 -6.50 6.14
N GLN A 156 -7.86 -6.15 6.41
CA GLN A 156 -7.35 -6.12 7.79
C GLN A 156 -8.07 -5.07 8.66
N ILE A 157 -8.40 -3.90 8.12
CA ILE A 157 -9.15 -2.87 8.85
C ILE A 157 -10.54 -3.39 9.21
N ARG A 158 -11.22 -4.06 8.27
CA ARG A 158 -12.52 -4.72 8.52
C ARG A 158 -12.44 -5.78 9.61
N GLU A 159 -11.39 -6.61 9.58
CA GLU A 159 -11.12 -7.60 10.63
C GLU A 159 -10.94 -6.95 12.01
N VAL A 160 -10.15 -5.87 12.09
CA VAL A 160 -9.94 -5.10 13.33
C VAL A 160 -11.25 -4.49 13.81
N ALA A 161 -11.99 -3.81 12.93
CA ALA A 161 -13.26 -3.16 13.25
C ALA A 161 -14.29 -4.15 13.81
N ALA A 162 -14.45 -5.31 13.17
CA ALA A 162 -15.35 -6.37 13.62
C ALA A 162 -14.92 -6.96 14.98
N GLY A 163 -13.63 -7.18 15.17
CA GLY A 163 -13.06 -7.67 16.43
C GLY A 163 -13.30 -6.72 17.61
N LEU A 164 -13.27 -5.40 17.38
CA LEU A 164 -13.54 -4.38 18.39
C LEU A 164 -15.03 -4.28 18.77
N GLN A 165 -15.95 -4.74 17.92
CA GLN A 165 -17.38 -4.79 18.24
C GLN A 165 -17.76 -6.00 19.10
N SER A 166 -17.05 -7.12 18.95
CA SER A 166 -17.35 -8.38 19.64
C SER A 166 -16.78 -8.47 21.06
N GLY A 167 -15.97 -7.49 21.47
CA GLY A 167 -15.35 -7.40 22.80
C GLY A 167 -16.05 -6.48 23.80
N SER A 168 -17.31 -6.09 23.55
CA SER A 168 -18.14 -5.26 24.45
C SER A 168 -19.09 -6.09 25.29
#